data_AF-A0A8I0HK97-F1
#
_entry.id   AF-A0A8I0HK97-F1
#
_cell.length_a   1.000
_cell.length_b   1.000
_cell.length_c   1.000
_cell.angle_alpha   90.00
_cell.angle_beta   90.00
_cell.angle_gamma   90.00
#
_symmetry.space_group_name_H-M   'P 1'
#
loop_
_entity.id
_entity.type
_entity.pdbx_description
1 polymer ?
#
loop_
_entity_poly.entity_id
_entity_poly.type
_entity_poly.pdbx_seq_one_letter_code
_entity_poly.pdbx_strand_id
1 'polypeptide(L)'
;MADNITVLIDSHDPVLPAELLDATLRRGDSVEVDDSVGVDFASWGITIDAGARWFITADPSTARPGMLIDARRTHVAEAIEVMQRALAQGEWEQSQTHHSLIPYLREESEEFIEAVETDAPEEELLKELGDVLLQVLFHAEIAARRGAWDFTDVAASFVAKMRSRSPYLFDGTEGVIDTEEQERLWAEGKAREQESSGR
;
A
#
# COMPACT_ATOMS: atom_id res chain seq x y z
N MET A 1 -11.87 -24.09 20.35
CA MET A 1 -11.81 -22.82 21.11
C MET A 1 -11.87 -21.75 20.05
N ALA A 2 -12.77 -20.78 20.15
CA ALA A 2 -12.83 -19.72 19.15
C ALA A 2 -11.52 -18.92 19.26
N ASP A 3 -10.79 -18.83 18.16
CA ASP A 3 -9.58 -18.03 18.10
C ASP A 3 -10.00 -16.56 18.22
N ASN A 4 -9.63 -15.92 19.32
CA ASN A 4 -9.88 -14.49 19.50
C ASN A 4 -8.90 -13.74 18.62
N ILE A 5 -9.40 -13.10 17.58
CA ILE A 5 -8.58 -12.26 16.69
C ILE A 5 -8.59 -10.83 17.22
N THR A 6 -7.41 -10.20 17.30
CA THR A 6 -7.21 -8.87 17.87
C THR A 6 -6.98 -7.86 16.74
N VAL A 7 -7.89 -6.91 16.58
CA VAL A 7 -7.70 -5.80 15.63
C VAL A 7 -7.20 -4.59 16.41
N LEU A 8 -6.05 -4.05 16.01
CA LEU A 8 -5.47 -2.83 16.55
C LEU A 8 -5.68 -1.66 15.60
N ILE A 9 -6.02 -0.52 16.19
CA ILE A 9 -6.12 0.79 15.53
C ILE A 9 -5.12 1.72 16.24
N ASP A 10 -4.52 2.68 15.53
CA ASP A 10 -3.38 3.49 16.01
C ASP A 10 -3.57 4.10 17.41
N SER A 11 -2.50 4.11 18.21
CA SER A 11 -2.47 4.87 19.47
C SER A 11 -2.28 6.38 19.28
N HIS A 12 -1.80 6.83 18.12
CA HIS A 12 -1.53 8.23 17.82
C HIS A 12 -2.69 8.95 17.12
N ASP A 13 -3.60 8.18 16.51
CA ASP A 13 -4.84 8.68 15.90
C ASP A 13 -5.98 7.67 16.13
N PRO A 14 -6.62 7.68 17.32
CA PRO A 14 -7.52 6.61 17.78
C PRO A 14 -8.93 6.70 17.18
N VAL A 15 -9.04 6.98 15.88
CA VAL A 15 -10.34 7.06 15.22
C VAL A 15 -10.73 5.67 14.71
N LEU A 16 -11.67 5.04 15.41
CA LEU A 16 -12.32 3.83 14.93
C LEU A 16 -13.10 4.16 13.63
N PRO A 17 -13.02 3.32 12.58
CA PRO A 17 -13.88 3.42 11.40
C PRO A 17 -15.34 3.65 11.80
N ALA A 18 -16.08 4.48 11.04
CA ALA A 18 -17.45 4.87 11.38
C ALA A 18 -18.41 3.68 11.47
N GLU A 19 -18.09 2.59 10.78
CA GLU A 19 -18.81 1.31 10.80
C GLU A 19 -18.67 0.59 12.16
N LEU A 20 -17.61 0.89 12.92
CA LEU A 20 -17.37 0.41 14.27
C LEU A 20 -17.88 1.36 15.35
N LEU A 21 -18.30 2.58 14.98
CA LEU A 21 -18.81 3.57 15.91
C LEU A 21 -20.06 3.06 16.63
N ASP A 22 -21.02 2.44 15.94
CA ASP A 22 -22.24 1.92 16.58
C ASP A 22 -21.98 0.78 17.57
N ALA A 23 -20.91 0.00 17.36
CA ALA A 23 -20.45 -1.04 18.27
C ALA A 23 -19.70 -0.46 19.50
N THR A 24 -19.01 0.66 19.35
CA THR A 24 -18.09 1.24 20.35
C THR A 24 -18.63 2.43 21.13
N LEU A 25 -19.61 3.18 20.59
CA LEU A 25 -20.17 4.42 21.16
C LEU A 25 -20.87 4.25 22.52
N ARG A 26 -20.92 3.04 23.09
CA ARG A 26 -21.43 2.79 24.44
C ARG A 26 -20.46 2.04 25.38
N ARG A 27 -19.22 1.73 24.98
CA ARG A 27 -18.37 0.76 25.72
C ARG A 27 -16.88 1.09 25.93
N GLY A 28 -16.38 2.26 25.51
CA GLY A 28 -15.00 2.71 25.77
C GLY A 28 -14.02 2.32 24.66
N ASP A 29 -12.71 2.45 24.92
CA ASP A 29 -11.61 2.36 23.93
C ASP A 29 -11.36 0.94 23.35
N SER A 30 -12.20 -0.03 23.71
CA SER A 30 -12.17 -1.39 23.19
C SER A 30 -13.55 -2.05 23.17
N VAL A 31 -13.76 -2.99 22.24
CA VAL A 31 -15.04 -3.71 22.09
C VAL A 31 -14.81 -5.17 21.67
N GLU A 32 -15.65 -6.06 22.20
CA GLU A 32 -15.82 -7.41 21.64
C GLU A 32 -16.93 -7.40 20.60
N VAL A 33 -16.64 -7.85 19.39
CA VAL A 33 -17.61 -7.98 18.30
C VAL A 33 -17.61 -9.40 17.74
N ASP A 34 -18.71 -9.78 17.10
CA ASP A 34 -18.86 -11.03 16.35
C ASP A 34 -19.39 -10.71 14.93
N ASP A 35 -19.70 -11.76 14.17
CA ASP A 35 -20.20 -11.64 12.80
C ASP A 35 -21.58 -10.97 12.66
N SER A 36 -22.26 -10.65 13.77
CA SER A 36 -23.55 -9.94 13.76
C SER A 36 -23.43 -8.42 13.61
N VAL A 37 -22.23 -7.84 13.78
CA VAL A 37 -22.03 -6.38 13.79
C VAL A 37 -22.02 -5.77 12.38
N GLY A 38 -22.03 -6.61 11.33
CA GLY A 38 -22.18 -6.14 9.94
C GLY A 38 -20.98 -5.36 9.41
N VAL A 39 -19.81 -5.51 10.04
CA VAL A 39 -18.55 -4.90 9.61
C VAL A 39 -18.01 -5.69 8.42
N ASP A 40 -17.72 -5.00 7.32
CA ASP A 40 -17.08 -5.61 6.15
C ASP A 40 -15.57 -5.70 6.33
N PHE A 41 -15.14 -6.69 7.14
CA PHE A 41 -13.73 -6.98 7.37
C PHE A 41 -12.97 -7.36 6.09
N ALA A 42 -13.65 -7.85 5.04
CA ALA A 42 -13.00 -8.17 3.78
C ALA A 42 -12.49 -6.91 3.07
N SER A 43 -13.14 -5.76 3.25
CA SER A 43 -12.65 -4.47 2.76
C SER A 43 -11.32 -4.05 3.37
N TRP A 44 -10.90 -4.65 4.49
CA TRP A 44 -9.61 -4.45 5.14
C TRP A 44 -8.62 -5.60 4.88
N GLY A 45 -8.94 -6.51 3.95
CA GLY A 45 -8.10 -7.67 3.65
C GLY A 45 -8.14 -8.76 4.71
N ILE A 46 -9.13 -8.74 5.60
CA ILE A 46 -9.26 -9.69 6.72
C ILE A 46 -10.25 -10.78 6.31
N THR A 47 -9.79 -12.03 6.30
CA THR A 47 -10.68 -13.19 6.13
C THR A 47 -11.14 -13.66 7.51
N ILE A 48 -12.47 -13.75 7.68
CA ILE A 48 -13.10 -14.10 8.95
C ILE A 48 -13.72 -15.50 8.89
N ASP A 49 -13.47 -16.33 9.90
CA ASP A 49 -14.20 -17.58 10.08
C ASP A 49 -15.60 -17.30 10.66
N ALA A 50 -16.61 -18.02 10.16
CA ALA A 50 -17.98 -17.89 10.67
C ALA A 50 -18.06 -18.22 12.17
N GLY A 51 -18.66 -17.34 12.96
CA GLY A 51 -18.75 -17.47 14.42
C GLY A 51 -17.48 -17.09 15.21
N ALA A 52 -16.44 -16.52 14.57
CA ALA A 52 -15.28 -15.99 15.26
C ALA A 52 -15.64 -14.75 16.11
N ARG A 53 -14.94 -14.59 17.25
CA ARG A 53 -15.06 -13.41 18.12
C ARG A 53 -13.82 -12.55 18.00
N TRP A 54 -14.04 -11.25 17.94
CA TRP A 54 -13.02 -10.25 17.64
C TRP A 54 -12.91 -9.28 18.80
N PHE A 55 -11.68 -8.93 19.13
CA PHE A 55 -11.40 -7.87 20.08
C PHE A 55 -10.79 -6.70 19.31
N ILE A 56 -11.49 -5.57 19.28
CA ILE A 56 -11.05 -4.36 18.58
C ILE A 56 -10.65 -3.34 19.63
N THR A 57 -9.45 -2.77 19.50
CA THR A 57 -9.01 -1.69 20.39
C THR A 57 -8.15 -0.67 19.65
N ALA A 58 -8.27 0.60 20.06
CA ALA A 58 -7.37 1.68 19.66
C ALA A 58 -6.21 1.89 20.66
N ASP A 59 -6.17 1.12 21.75
CA ASP A 59 -5.10 1.14 22.75
C ASP A 59 -4.26 -0.15 22.65
N PRO A 60 -3.06 -0.11 22.04
CA PRO A 60 -2.15 -1.25 21.94
C PRO A 60 -1.80 -1.89 23.29
N SER A 61 -1.90 -1.16 24.40
CA SER A 61 -1.63 -1.71 25.74
C SER A 61 -2.73 -2.66 26.22
N THR A 62 -3.93 -2.59 25.63
CA THR A 62 -5.07 -3.46 25.96
C THR A 62 -5.23 -4.63 24.99
N ALA A 63 -4.33 -4.73 24.00
CA ALA A 63 -4.30 -5.80 23.01
C ALA A 63 -4.30 -7.18 23.69
N ARG A 64 -5.16 -8.09 23.20
CA ARG A 64 -5.21 -9.47 23.70
C ARG A 64 -4.32 -10.40 22.86
N PRO A 65 -3.81 -11.49 23.44
CA PRO A 65 -3.12 -12.53 22.67
C PRO A 65 -4.03 -13.07 21.56
N GLY A 66 -3.61 -12.92 20.31
CA GLY A 66 -4.37 -13.23 19.10
C GLY A 66 -3.63 -12.77 17.83
N MET A 67 -4.20 -13.01 16.65
CA MET A 67 -3.69 -12.39 15.41
C MET A 67 -3.94 -10.89 15.48
N LEU A 68 -2.88 -10.08 15.36
CA LEU A 68 -2.92 -8.64 15.42
C LEU A 68 -3.10 -8.06 14.01
N ILE A 69 -4.19 -7.35 13.78
CA ILE A 69 -4.46 -6.72 12.48
C ILE A 69 -4.57 -5.21 12.64
N ASP A 70 -3.76 -4.48 11.89
CA ASP A 70 -3.82 -3.03 11.78
C ASP A 70 -4.93 -2.63 10.79
N ALA A 71 -6.03 -2.05 11.30
CA ALA A 71 -7.19 -1.68 10.49
C ALA A 71 -7.13 -0.25 9.92
N ARG A 72 -5.97 0.44 9.99
CA ARG A 72 -5.82 1.76 9.37
C ARG A 72 -5.98 1.68 7.86
N ARG A 73 -6.69 2.66 7.28
CA ARG A 73 -6.43 3.01 5.87
C ARG A 73 -5.01 3.58 5.83
N THR A 74 -4.11 2.90 5.14
CA THR A 74 -2.80 3.46 4.86
C THR A 74 -2.97 4.64 3.91
N HIS A 75 -2.09 5.64 3.97
CA HIS A 75 -2.11 6.73 2.98
C HIS A 75 -2.00 6.21 1.54
N VAL A 76 -1.40 5.04 1.34
CA VAL A 76 -1.38 4.33 0.06
C VAL A 76 -2.77 3.85 -0.33
N ALA A 77 -3.51 3.21 0.58
CA ALA A 77 -4.89 2.79 0.33
C ALA A 77 -5.79 4.01 0.03
N GLU A 78 -5.64 5.09 0.78
CA GLU A 78 -6.36 6.35 0.54
C GLU A 78 -6.04 6.92 -0.85
N ALA A 79 -4.76 6.94 -1.26
CA ALA A 79 -4.36 7.43 -2.59
C ALA A 79 -4.98 6.60 -3.74
N ILE A 80 -5.03 5.27 -3.60
CA ILE A 80 -5.69 4.38 -4.56
C ILE A 80 -7.19 4.72 -4.65
N GLU A 81 -7.88 4.87 -3.53
CA GLU A 81 -9.31 5.19 -3.50
C GLU A 81 -9.62 6.58 -4.07
N VAL A 82 -8.77 7.57 -3.79
CA VAL A 82 -8.90 8.93 -4.36
C VAL A 82 -8.77 8.84 -5.88
N MET A 83 -7.78 8.11 -6.40
CA MET A 83 -7.63 7.90 -7.84
C MET A 83 -8.87 7.23 -8.45
N GLN A 84 -9.38 6.15 -7.84
CA GLN A 84 -10.60 5.48 -8.29
C GLN A 84 -11.81 6.42 -8.33
N ARG A 85 -11.97 7.28 -7.31
CA ARG A 85 -13.05 8.28 -7.26
C ARG A 85 -12.90 9.34 -8.34
N ALA A 86 -11.69 9.89 -8.53
CA ALA A 86 -11.41 10.87 -9.57
C ALA A 86 -11.78 10.30 -10.95
N LEU A 87 -11.41 9.06 -11.19
CA LEU A 87 -11.69 8.35 -12.42
C LEU A 87 -13.15 7.95 -12.60
N ALA A 88 -13.91 7.77 -11.51
CA ALA A 88 -15.36 7.53 -11.57
C ALA A 88 -16.18 8.81 -11.83
N GLN A 89 -15.64 9.99 -11.48
CA GLN A 89 -16.42 11.24 -11.45
C GLN A 89 -15.96 12.28 -12.49
N GLY A 90 -14.69 12.28 -12.85
CA GLY A 90 -14.08 13.30 -13.71
C GLY A 90 -13.96 12.88 -15.17
N GLU A 91 -14.46 13.72 -16.07
CA GLU A 91 -14.43 13.49 -17.52
C GLU A 91 -13.00 13.51 -18.06
N TRP A 92 -12.15 14.41 -17.54
CA TRP A 92 -10.75 14.51 -17.95
C TRP A 92 -9.99 13.23 -17.58
N GLU A 93 -10.14 12.77 -16.34
CA GLU A 93 -9.54 11.54 -15.84
C GLU A 93 -10.00 10.35 -16.69
N GLN A 94 -11.30 10.23 -16.96
CA GLN A 94 -11.85 9.17 -17.80
C GLN A 94 -11.27 9.16 -19.22
N SER A 95 -10.94 10.32 -19.77
CA SER A 95 -10.38 10.45 -21.12
C SER A 95 -8.89 10.02 -21.21
N GLN A 96 -8.22 9.84 -20.08
CA GLN A 96 -6.79 9.53 -20.08
C GLN A 96 -6.47 8.11 -20.54
N THR A 97 -5.33 7.99 -21.21
CA THR A 97 -4.73 6.75 -21.67
C THR A 97 -3.27 6.73 -21.23
N HIS A 98 -2.62 5.57 -21.26
CA HIS A 98 -1.18 5.52 -21.02
C HIS A 98 -0.38 6.46 -21.92
N HIS A 99 -0.84 6.68 -23.15
CA HIS A 99 -0.11 7.51 -24.12
C HIS A 99 -0.32 9.01 -23.87
N SER A 100 -1.55 9.41 -23.49
CA SER A 100 -1.85 10.82 -23.19
C SER A 100 -1.19 11.31 -21.92
N LEU A 101 -0.83 10.41 -21.01
CA LEU A 101 -0.17 10.73 -19.74
C LEU A 101 1.36 10.84 -19.82
N ILE A 102 2.00 10.38 -20.90
CA ILE A 102 3.46 10.44 -21.07
C ILE A 102 4.03 11.85 -20.89
N PRO A 103 3.43 12.93 -21.44
CA PRO A 103 3.94 14.29 -21.25
C PRO A 103 3.97 14.68 -19.77
N TYR A 104 2.91 14.39 -19.02
CA TYR A 104 2.81 14.69 -17.59
C TYR A 104 3.85 13.92 -16.78
N LEU A 105 3.97 12.60 -16.99
CA LEU A 105 5.02 11.82 -16.32
C LEU A 105 6.44 12.34 -16.58
N ARG A 106 6.71 12.85 -17.79
CA ARG A 106 7.99 13.49 -18.10
C ARG A 106 8.15 14.80 -17.32
N GLU A 107 7.13 15.64 -17.32
CA GLU A 107 7.11 16.90 -16.58
C GLU A 107 7.39 16.68 -15.09
N GLU A 108 6.59 15.87 -14.40
CA GLU A 108 6.78 15.61 -12.96
C GLU A 108 8.15 14.97 -12.64
N SER A 109 8.66 14.14 -13.56
CA SER A 109 10.00 13.56 -13.38
C SER A 109 11.10 14.61 -13.52
N GLU A 110 10.96 15.55 -14.44
CA GLU A 110 11.92 16.65 -14.62
C GLU A 110 11.79 17.67 -13.48
N GLU A 111 10.59 17.94 -12.95
CA GLU A 111 10.40 18.80 -11.78
C GLU A 111 11.09 18.21 -10.54
N PHE A 112 10.94 16.90 -10.30
CA PHE A 112 11.70 16.22 -9.25
C PHE A 112 13.22 16.32 -9.45
N ILE A 113 13.70 16.13 -10.69
CA ILE A 113 15.14 16.25 -11.01
C ILE A 113 15.62 17.68 -10.74
N GLU A 114 14.88 18.70 -11.19
CA GLU A 114 15.22 20.11 -10.96
C GLU A 114 15.25 20.44 -9.47
N ALA A 115 14.28 19.97 -8.69
CA ALA A 115 14.24 20.16 -7.25
C ALA A 115 15.50 19.58 -6.57
N VAL A 116 15.96 18.40 -7.01
CA VAL A 116 17.21 17.79 -6.52
C VAL A 116 18.44 18.58 -6.98
N GLU A 117 18.53 18.97 -8.25
CA GLU A 117 19.69 19.67 -8.81
C GLU A 117 19.88 21.08 -8.24
N THR A 118 18.80 21.69 -7.76
CA THR A 118 18.78 23.05 -7.20
C THR A 118 18.87 23.09 -5.67
N ASP A 119 19.07 21.95 -5.01
CA ASP A 119 19.04 21.82 -3.54
C ASP A 119 17.76 22.43 -2.93
N ALA A 120 16.60 22.13 -3.53
CA ALA A 120 15.32 22.63 -3.06
C ALA A 120 14.99 22.12 -1.65
N PRO A 121 14.09 22.80 -0.92
CA PRO A 121 13.63 22.33 0.39
C PRO A 121 12.98 20.93 0.31
N GLU A 122 13.13 20.14 1.37
CA GLU A 122 12.59 18.77 1.47
C GLU A 122 11.09 18.69 1.17
N GLU A 123 10.32 19.73 1.51
CA GLU A 123 8.90 19.79 1.19
C GLU A 123 8.61 19.79 -0.31
N GLU A 124 9.49 20.39 -1.13
CA GLU A 124 9.32 20.41 -2.59
C GLU A 124 9.65 19.02 -3.16
N LEU A 125 10.73 18.38 -2.69
CA LEU A 125 11.06 17.01 -3.11
C LEU A 125 9.92 16.03 -2.79
N LEU A 126 9.29 16.18 -1.62
CA LEU A 126 8.13 15.37 -1.23
C LEU A 126 6.92 15.63 -2.14
N LYS A 127 6.67 16.90 -2.50
CA LYS A 127 5.61 17.28 -3.45
C LYS A 127 5.82 16.62 -4.80
N GLU A 128 6.99 16.77 -5.40
CA GLU A 128 7.27 16.21 -6.73
C GLU A 128 7.22 14.68 -6.75
N LEU A 129 7.69 14.00 -5.69
CA LEU A 129 7.52 12.55 -5.56
C LEU A 129 6.05 12.14 -5.45
N GLY A 130 5.21 12.99 -4.86
CA GLY A 130 3.76 12.83 -4.84
C GLY A 130 3.14 12.93 -6.23
N ASP A 131 3.61 13.87 -7.06
CA ASP A 131 3.14 14.03 -8.43
C ASP A 131 3.63 12.90 -9.36
N VAL A 132 4.85 12.38 -9.16
CA VAL A 132 5.29 11.13 -9.81
C VAL A 132 4.41 9.94 -9.38
N LEU A 133 4.05 9.83 -8.09
CA LEU A 133 3.14 8.78 -7.60
C LEU A 133 1.74 8.91 -8.22
N LEU A 134 1.23 10.13 -8.40
CA LEU A 134 -0.04 10.40 -9.08
C LEU A 134 -0.04 9.77 -10.49
N GLN A 135 1.05 9.93 -11.23
CA GLN A 135 1.18 9.32 -12.57
C GLN A 135 1.19 7.80 -12.50
N VAL A 136 1.91 7.19 -11.54
CA VAL A 136 1.89 5.72 -11.34
C VAL A 136 0.47 5.22 -11.07
N LEU A 137 -0.29 5.92 -10.22
CA LEU A 137 -1.68 5.59 -9.89
C LEU A 137 -2.60 5.69 -11.12
N PHE A 138 -2.44 6.72 -11.96
CA PHE A 138 -3.20 6.81 -13.21
C PHE A 138 -2.92 5.63 -14.14
N HIS A 139 -1.65 5.27 -14.34
CA HIS A 139 -1.30 4.13 -15.18
C HIS A 139 -1.88 2.81 -14.60
N ALA A 140 -1.82 2.62 -13.28
CA ALA A 140 -2.42 1.48 -12.60
C ALA A 140 -3.93 1.40 -12.82
N GLU A 141 -4.67 2.48 -12.63
CA GLU A 141 -6.13 2.46 -12.77
C GLU A 141 -6.57 2.27 -14.23
N ILE A 142 -5.84 2.84 -15.20
CA ILE A 142 -6.07 2.60 -16.64
C ILE A 142 -5.90 1.11 -17.00
N ALA A 143 -4.98 0.40 -16.35
CA ALA A 143 -4.83 -1.05 -16.51
C ALA A 143 -5.91 -1.84 -15.78
N ALA A 144 -6.27 -1.43 -14.57
CA ALA A 144 -7.29 -2.08 -13.74
C ALA A 144 -8.65 -2.12 -14.44
N ARG A 145 -9.05 -1.01 -15.09
CA ARG A 145 -10.28 -0.90 -15.89
C ARG A 145 -10.40 -1.89 -17.04
N ARG A 146 -9.26 -2.39 -17.54
CA ARG A 146 -9.20 -3.40 -18.60
C ARG A 146 -9.08 -4.82 -18.06
N GLY A 147 -9.11 -4.99 -16.73
CA GLY A 147 -8.91 -6.26 -16.04
C GLY A 147 -7.49 -6.81 -16.20
N ALA A 148 -6.49 -5.94 -16.40
CA ALA A 148 -5.11 -6.37 -16.67
C ALA A 148 -4.27 -6.48 -15.40
N TRP A 149 -4.07 -5.38 -14.68
CA TRP A 149 -3.31 -5.28 -13.42
C TRP A 149 -3.66 -3.96 -12.74
N ASP A 150 -3.39 -3.86 -11.44
CA ASP A 150 -3.63 -2.66 -10.64
C ASP A 150 -2.37 -2.18 -9.89
N PHE A 151 -2.55 -1.24 -8.95
CA PHE A 151 -1.43 -0.69 -8.18
C PHE A 151 -0.78 -1.74 -7.26
N THR A 152 -1.56 -2.69 -6.75
CA THR A 152 -1.03 -3.77 -5.91
C THR A 152 -0.14 -4.71 -6.73
N ASP A 153 -0.47 -4.95 -7.99
CA ASP A 153 0.39 -5.69 -8.93
C ASP A 153 1.69 -4.94 -9.23
N VAL A 154 1.65 -3.60 -9.34
CA VAL A 154 2.87 -2.77 -9.49
C VAL A 154 3.78 -2.93 -8.26
N ALA A 155 3.22 -2.85 -7.06
CA ALA A 155 3.98 -3.06 -5.82
C ALA A 155 4.54 -4.50 -5.72
N ALA A 156 3.74 -5.51 -6.09
CA ALA A 156 4.17 -6.90 -6.12
C ALA A 156 5.32 -7.12 -7.12
N SER A 157 5.24 -6.50 -8.29
CA SER A 157 6.29 -6.51 -9.32
C SER A 157 7.60 -5.89 -8.82
N PHE A 158 7.52 -4.78 -8.08
CA PHE A 158 8.69 -4.20 -7.40
C PHE A 158 9.31 -5.17 -6.39
N VAL A 159 8.51 -5.76 -5.50
CA VAL A 159 9.00 -6.71 -4.49
C VAL A 159 9.64 -7.94 -5.15
N ALA A 160 9.02 -8.50 -6.18
CA ALA A 160 9.57 -9.65 -6.92
C ALA A 160 10.93 -9.32 -7.55
N LYS A 161 11.06 -8.12 -8.13
CA LYS A 161 12.33 -7.60 -8.67
C LYS A 161 13.39 -7.48 -7.58
N MET A 162 13.04 -6.93 -6.42
CA MET A 162 13.97 -6.80 -5.30
C MET A 162 14.39 -8.16 -4.74
N ARG A 163 13.48 -9.14 -4.67
CA ARG A 163 13.84 -10.52 -4.29
C ARG A 163 14.83 -11.17 -5.26
N SER A 164 14.71 -10.86 -6.55
CA SER A 164 15.58 -11.38 -7.61
C SER A 164 16.98 -10.75 -7.60
N ARG A 165 17.04 -9.42 -7.43
CA ARG A 165 18.25 -8.61 -7.63
C ARG A 165 18.97 -8.21 -6.35
N SER A 166 18.29 -8.27 -5.21
CA SER A 166 18.80 -7.92 -3.89
C SER A 166 18.36 -8.96 -2.84
N PRO A 167 18.73 -10.25 -3.00
CA PRO A 167 18.24 -11.33 -2.15
C PRO A 167 18.58 -11.16 -0.66
N TYR A 168 19.68 -10.45 -0.36
CA TYR A 168 20.10 -10.13 1.01
C TYR A 168 19.05 -9.35 1.81
N LEU A 169 18.09 -8.69 1.16
CA LEU A 169 16.97 -8.03 1.83
C LEU A 169 15.92 -9.03 2.38
N PHE A 170 16.00 -10.31 2.01
CA PHE A 170 14.93 -11.30 2.24
C PHE A 170 15.41 -12.64 2.81
N ASP A 171 16.71 -12.93 2.80
CA ASP A 171 17.28 -14.22 3.20
C ASP A 171 17.81 -14.27 4.64
N GLY A 172 17.58 -13.20 5.42
CA GLY A 172 18.05 -13.08 6.80
C GLY A 172 19.50 -12.63 6.93
N THR A 173 20.11 -12.13 5.85
CA THR A 173 21.43 -11.48 5.92
C THR A 173 21.41 -10.32 6.92
N GLU A 174 22.38 -10.31 7.84
CA GLU A 174 22.60 -9.26 8.82
C GLU A 174 23.85 -8.45 8.46
N GLY A 175 23.77 -7.12 8.63
CA GLY A 175 24.90 -6.21 8.36
C GLY A 175 24.84 -5.52 7.00
N VAL A 176 25.82 -4.64 6.75
CA VAL A 176 25.91 -3.85 5.52
C VAL A 176 26.57 -4.68 4.44
N ILE A 177 25.93 -4.76 3.28
CA ILE A 177 26.50 -5.35 2.07
C ILE A 177 27.25 -4.26 1.31
N ASP A 178 28.48 -4.53 0.91
CA ASP A 178 29.26 -3.57 0.15
C ASP A 178 28.70 -3.36 -1.27
N THR A 179 29.06 -2.24 -1.88
CA THR A 179 28.53 -1.85 -3.19
C THR A 179 28.91 -2.83 -4.30
N GLU A 180 30.12 -3.40 -4.27
CA GLU A 180 30.58 -4.33 -5.30
C GLU A 180 29.71 -5.61 -5.32
N GLU A 181 29.40 -6.13 -4.13
CA GLU A 181 28.52 -7.27 -3.97
C GLU A 181 27.06 -6.94 -4.34
N GLN A 182 26.56 -5.75 -3.98
CA GLN A 182 25.23 -5.29 -4.41
C GLN A 182 25.13 -5.22 -5.95
N GLU A 183 26.13 -4.66 -6.62
CA GLU A 183 26.19 -4.58 -8.09
C GLU A 183 26.25 -5.97 -8.74
N ARG A 184 27.05 -6.88 -8.18
CA ARG A 184 27.15 -8.27 -8.64
C ARG A 184 25.79 -8.98 -8.56
N LEU A 185 25.14 -8.94 -7.39
CA LEU A 185 23.84 -9.57 -7.15
C LEU A 185 22.76 -8.98 -8.08
N TRP A 186 22.80 -7.67 -8.30
CA TRP A 186 21.88 -6.99 -9.19
C TRP A 186 22.02 -7.44 -10.65
N ALA A 187 23.26 -7.52 -11.15
CA ALA A 187 23.56 -7.98 -12.50
C ALA A 187 23.11 -9.44 -12.71
N GLU A 188 23.36 -10.32 -11.73
CA GLU A 188 22.92 -11.72 -11.77
C GLU A 188 21.40 -11.87 -11.75
N GLY A 189 20.70 -11.10 -10.90
CA GLY A 189 19.24 -11.08 -10.87
C GLY A 189 18.64 -10.62 -12.19
N LYS A 190 19.20 -9.56 -12.79
CA LYS A 190 18.77 -9.06 -14.09
C LYS A 190 18.97 -10.07 -15.21
N ALA A 191 20.06 -10.85 -15.18
CA ALA A 191 20.31 -11.90 -16.17
C ALA A 191 19.26 -13.02 -16.09
N ARG A 192 18.94 -13.50 -14.88
CA ARG A 192 17.90 -14.52 -14.64
C ARG A 192 16.52 -14.09 -15.17
N GLU A 193 16.16 -12.82 -14.99
CA GLU A 193 14.89 -12.27 -15.47
C GLU A 193 14.79 -12.28 -17.00
N GLN A 194 15.88 -11.91 -17.70
CA GLN A 194 15.91 -11.93 -19.17
C GLN A 194 15.74 -13.35 -19.74
N GLU A 195 16.36 -14.34 -19.11
CA GLU A 195 16.22 -15.75 -19.48
C GLU A 195 14.78 -16.27 -19.28
N SER A 196 14.08 -15.77 -18.24
CA SER A 196 12.69 -16.15 -17.95
C SER A 196 11.65 -15.46 -18.84
N SER A 197 11.94 -14.24 -19.31
CA SER A 197 11.04 -13.43 -20.16
C SER A 197 11.17 -13.74 -21.65
N GLY A 198 12.30 -14.34 -22.07
CA GLY A 198 12.58 -14.72 -23.45
C GLY A 198 12.01 -16.09 -23.89
N ARG A 199 11.07 -16.67 -23.15
CA ARG A 199 10.50 -18.01 -23.38
C ARG A 199 8.98 -17.98 -23.44
#